data_AF-A0ABD1TYM1-F1
#
_entry.id   AF-A0ABD1TYM1-F1
#
_cell.length_a   1.000
_cell.length_b   1.000
_cell.length_c   1.000
_cell.angle_alpha   90.00
_cell.angle_beta   90.00
_cell.angle_gamma   90.00
#
_symmetry.space_group_name_H-M   'P 1'
#
loop_
_entity.id
_entity.type
_entity.pdbx_description
1 polymer ?
#
loop_
_entity_poly.entity_id
_entity_poly.type
_entity_poly.pdbx_seq_one_letter_code
_entity_poly.pdbx_strand_id
1 'polypeptide(L)'
;MATQGWLLRGLVFVICGTALIHGMPPQNPVRCNQNGCVFYNSYGVWGDRKDCKAPTVVYPTTEEELRLAVANANKNNVKVKVVTKFSHSIPKLACPMGNAVLISTERYNSIINVDVDNLSVTADAGVSLRNLIDRVEQRGVESRGVALLGGC
;
A
#
# COMPACT_ATOMS: atom_id res chain seq x y z
N MET A 1 -29.15 29.35 40.49
CA MET A 1 -27.88 29.41 39.73
C MET A 1 -27.17 28.05 39.82
N ALA A 2 -27.68 27.01 39.15
CA ALA A 2 -27.07 25.66 39.19
C ALA A 2 -27.26 24.86 37.89
N THR A 3 -27.89 25.46 36.88
CA THR A 3 -28.32 24.78 35.64
C THR A 3 -27.35 24.98 34.47
N GLN A 4 -26.50 26.01 34.52
CA GLN A 4 -25.61 26.40 33.41
C GLN A 4 -24.31 25.58 33.37
N GLY A 5 -23.79 25.16 34.53
CA GLY A 5 -22.57 24.35 34.64
C GLY A 5 -22.75 22.90 34.18
N TRP A 6 -23.96 22.34 34.31
CA TRP A 6 -24.27 20.98 33.85
C TRP A 6 -24.39 20.91 32.33
N LEU A 7 -25.00 21.92 31.71
CA LEU A 7 -25.11 22.02 30.25
C LEU A 7 -23.74 22.20 29.58
N LEU A 8 -22.88 23.07 30.13
CA LEU A 8 -21.51 23.26 29.63
C LEU A 8 -20.64 22.00 29.77
N ARG A 9 -20.76 21.27 30.90
CA ARG A 9 -20.03 20.00 31.11
C ARG A 9 -20.54 18.87 30.21
N GLY A 10 -21.85 18.81 29.97
CA GLY A 10 -22.44 17.86 29.02
C GLY A 10 -22.01 18.14 27.58
N LEU A 11 -22.00 19.41 27.16
CA LEU A 11 -21.57 19.83 25.82
C LEU A 11 -20.09 19.49 25.56
N VAL A 12 -19.21 19.69 26.55
CA VAL A 12 -17.78 19.33 26.45
C VAL A 12 -17.58 17.81 26.33
N PHE A 13 -18.37 17.00 27.03
CA PHE A 13 -18.31 15.53 26.91
C PHE A 13 -18.77 15.04 25.53
N VAL A 14 -19.80 15.67 24.95
CA VAL A 14 -20.29 15.34 23.59
C VAL A 14 -19.27 15.73 22.52
N ILE A 15 -18.63 16.91 22.64
CA ILE A 15 -17.61 17.38 21.68
C ILE A 15 -16.31 16.54 21.77
N CYS A 16 -15.96 16.03 22.95
CA CYS A 16 -14.79 15.16 23.14
C CYS A 16 -15.05 13.70 22.69
N GLY A 17 -16.30 13.23 22.78
CA GLY A 17 -16.71 11.89 22.36
C GLY A 17 -16.76 11.69 20.84
N THR A 18 -16.73 12.76 20.04
CA THR A 18 -16.68 12.71 18.58
C THR A 18 -15.26 12.78 18.03
N ALA A 19 -14.26 12.28 18.77
CA ALA A 19 -12.97 12.00 18.17
C ALA A 19 -13.19 10.99 17.04
N LEU A 20 -13.19 11.49 15.79
CA LEU A 20 -13.38 10.70 14.59
C LEU A 20 -12.36 9.55 14.62
N ILE A 21 -12.85 8.34 14.83
CA ILE A 21 -12.06 7.10 14.83
C ILE A 21 -11.61 6.88 13.39
N HIS A 22 -10.56 7.59 12.97
CA HIS A 22 -9.94 7.37 11.68
C HIS A 22 -9.13 6.09 11.78
N GLY A 23 -9.41 5.14 10.89
CA GLY A 23 -8.54 4.00 10.70
C GLY A 23 -7.14 4.51 10.35
N MET A 24 -6.17 4.27 11.22
CA MET A 24 -4.78 4.64 10.95
C MET A 24 -4.22 3.65 9.93
N PRO A 25 -3.84 4.10 8.72
CA PRO A 25 -3.19 3.20 7.78
C PRO A 25 -1.87 2.71 8.40
N PRO A 26 -1.45 1.47 8.09
CA PRO A 26 -0.22 0.95 8.61
C PRO A 26 0.97 1.79 8.11
N GLN A 27 2.04 1.76 8.90
CA GLN A 27 3.31 2.39 8.55
C GLN A 27 3.88 1.80 7.26
N ASN A 28 4.76 2.54 6.59
CA ASN A 28 5.47 2.02 5.43
C ASN A 28 6.24 0.74 5.80
N PRO A 29 6.04 -0.37 5.06
CA PRO A 29 6.67 -1.64 5.36
C PRO A 29 8.16 -1.67 5.08
N VAL A 30 8.71 -0.75 4.28
CA VAL A 30 10.15 -0.70 4.02
C VAL A 30 10.77 0.43 4.84
N ARG A 31 11.78 0.10 5.65
CA ARG A 31 12.56 1.09 6.41
C ARG A 31 14.04 0.89 6.11
N CYS A 32 14.69 1.93 5.62
CA CYS A 32 16.09 1.87 5.21
C CYS A 32 16.97 2.79 6.05
N ASN A 33 18.23 2.40 6.18
CA ASN A 33 19.31 3.20 6.74
C ASN A 33 20.58 3.03 5.86
N GLN A 34 21.73 3.51 6.33
CA GLN A 34 23.00 3.43 5.59
C GLN A 34 23.48 1.99 5.31
N ASN A 35 22.99 1.01 6.08
CA ASN A 35 23.41 -0.39 6.02
C ASN A 35 22.39 -1.29 5.29
N GLY A 36 21.39 -0.70 4.64
CA GLY A 36 20.35 -1.40 3.87
C GLY A 36 18.95 -1.19 4.42
N CYS A 37 18.05 -2.12 4.11
CA CYS A 37 16.62 -2.01 4.36
C CYS A 37 16.07 -3.21 5.13
N VAL A 38 15.06 -2.97 5.95
CA VAL A 38 14.25 -4.00 6.60
C VAL A 38 12.81 -3.90 6.11
N PHE A 39 12.27 -5.05 5.70
CA PHE A 39 10.90 -5.22 5.27
C PHE A 39 10.02 -5.78 6.40
N TYR A 40 8.96 -5.06 6.71
CA TYR A 40 7.99 -5.35 7.74
C TYR A 40 6.63 -5.70 7.13
N ASN A 41 5.80 -6.34 7.94
CA ASN A 41 4.43 -6.67 7.61
C ASN A 41 3.47 -5.75 8.37
N SER A 42 2.33 -5.42 7.77
CA SER A 42 1.25 -4.74 8.50
C SER A 42 0.64 -5.58 9.62
N TYR A 43 0.75 -6.92 9.56
CA TYR A 43 0.35 -7.80 10.67
C TYR A 43 1.36 -7.82 11.84
N GLY A 44 2.48 -7.11 11.73
CA GLY A 44 3.50 -7.03 12.77
C GLY A 44 4.66 -8.00 12.56
N VAL A 45 5.17 -8.57 13.66
CA VAL A 45 6.37 -9.42 13.64
C VAL A 45 6.07 -10.74 12.93
N TRP A 46 6.99 -11.17 12.08
CA TRP A 46 6.86 -12.44 11.39
C TRP A 46 6.84 -13.65 12.35
N GLY A 47 6.18 -14.75 11.95
CA GLY A 47 6.01 -15.92 12.81
C GLY A 47 7.32 -16.58 13.27
N ASP A 48 8.39 -16.48 12.48
CA ASP A 48 9.73 -16.98 12.83
C ASP A 48 10.59 -15.95 13.60
N ARG A 49 10.05 -14.75 13.86
CA ARG A 49 10.72 -13.60 14.50
C ARG A 49 12.00 -13.13 13.81
N LYS A 50 12.22 -13.48 12.53
CA LYS A 50 13.40 -13.04 11.77
C LYS A 50 13.07 -11.82 10.91
N ASP A 51 13.97 -10.86 10.90
CA ASP A 51 13.90 -9.69 10.02
C ASP A 51 14.08 -10.08 8.55
N CYS A 52 13.33 -9.41 7.68
CA CYS A 52 13.45 -9.54 6.24
C CYS A 52 14.37 -8.42 5.71
N LYS A 53 15.67 -8.71 5.61
CA LYS A 53 16.68 -7.72 5.21
C LYS A 53 16.90 -7.71 3.71
N ALA A 54 17.01 -6.53 3.13
CA ALA A 54 17.41 -6.31 1.75
C ALA A 54 18.57 -5.31 1.69
N PRO A 55 19.53 -5.47 0.77
CA PRO A 55 20.60 -4.49 0.56
C PRO A 55 20.05 -3.14 0.07
N THR A 56 19.05 -3.15 -0.81
CA THR A 56 18.54 -1.97 -1.51
C THR A 56 17.07 -2.14 -1.87
N VAL A 57 16.42 -1.00 -2.14
CA VAL A 57 15.05 -0.91 -2.62
C VAL A 57 14.96 0.11 -3.75
N VAL A 58 14.10 -0.16 -4.73
CA VAL A 58 13.76 0.75 -5.83
C VAL A 58 12.29 1.15 -5.70
N TYR A 59 11.99 2.42 -6.00
CA TYR A 59 10.64 3.00 -5.91
C TYR A 59 10.21 3.54 -7.28
N PRO A 60 9.88 2.66 -8.25
CA PRO A 60 9.43 3.09 -9.56
C PRO A 60 8.14 3.92 -9.45
N THR A 61 8.04 4.92 -10.31
CA THR A 61 6.86 5.77 -10.51
C THR A 61 6.21 5.53 -11.87
N THR A 62 6.95 4.92 -12.80
CA THR A 62 6.51 4.60 -14.16
C THR A 62 6.80 3.13 -14.49
N GLU A 63 6.12 2.61 -15.51
CA GLU A 63 6.35 1.25 -16.01
C GLU A 63 7.78 1.08 -16.55
N GLU A 64 8.32 2.09 -17.24
CA GLU A 64 9.70 2.02 -17.75
C GLU A 64 10.73 1.95 -16.62
N GLU A 65 10.55 2.71 -15.54
CA GLU A 65 11.40 2.58 -14.34
C GLU A 65 11.31 1.18 -13.72
N LEU A 66 10.11 0.60 -13.65
CA LEU A 66 9.90 -0.75 -13.17
C LEU A 66 10.62 -1.77 -14.07
N ARG A 67 10.44 -1.66 -15.39
CA ARG A 67 11.05 -2.53 -16.40
C ARG A 67 12.57 -2.44 -16.37
N LEU A 68 13.12 -1.24 -16.27
CA LEU A 68 14.56 -1.01 -16.13
C LEU A 68 15.12 -1.60 -14.83
N ALA A 69 14.39 -1.48 -13.72
CA ALA A 69 14.80 -2.07 -12.44
C ALA A 69 14.88 -3.61 -12.53
N VAL A 70 13.88 -4.24 -13.16
CA VAL A 70 13.88 -5.70 -13.40
C VAL A 70 14.99 -6.11 -14.37
N ALA A 71 15.16 -5.37 -15.48
CA ALA A 71 16.21 -5.65 -16.46
C ALA A 71 17.62 -5.53 -15.85
N ASN A 72 17.84 -4.51 -15.02
CA ASN A 72 19.11 -4.33 -14.30
C ASN A 72 19.35 -5.46 -13.29
N ALA A 73 18.34 -5.86 -12.53
CA ALA A 73 18.48 -6.98 -11.59
C ALA A 73 18.82 -8.29 -12.33
N ASN A 74 18.14 -8.56 -13.45
CA ASN A 74 18.41 -9.72 -14.30
C ASN A 74 19.83 -9.70 -14.86
N LYS A 75 20.27 -8.57 -15.43
CA LYS A 75 21.64 -8.39 -15.95
C LYS A 75 22.71 -8.71 -14.91
N ASN A 76 22.45 -8.39 -13.64
CA ASN A 76 23.39 -8.61 -12.54
C ASN A 76 23.15 -9.94 -11.78
N ASN A 77 22.25 -10.80 -12.25
CA ASN A 77 21.86 -12.05 -11.58
C ASN A 77 21.39 -11.84 -10.11
N VAL A 78 20.75 -10.71 -9.83
CA VAL A 78 20.19 -10.37 -8.51
C VAL A 78 18.72 -10.73 -8.47
N LYS A 79 18.29 -11.43 -7.42
CA LYS A 79 16.88 -11.78 -7.21
C LYS A 79 16.07 -10.52 -6.92
N VAL A 80 14.81 -10.52 -7.35
CA VAL A 80 13.87 -9.41 -7.11
C VAL A 80 12.74 -9.88 -6.22
N LYS A 81 12.31 -9.01 -5.30
CA LYS A 81 11.09 -9.17 -4.53
C LYS A 81 10.24 -7.92 -4.62
N VAL A 82 8.98 -8.09 -5.00
CA VAL A 82 8.02 -6.98 -5.07
C VAL A 82 7.36 -6.82 -3.71
N VAL A 83 7.29 -5.57 -3.24
CA VAL A 83 6.61 -5.18 -2.00
C VAL A 83 5.60 -4.09 -2.29
N THR A 84 4.50 -4.05 -1.55
CA THR A 84 3.43 -3.07 -1.74
C THR A 84 3.41 -2.06 -0.59
N LYS A 85 2.72 -0.93 -0.79
CA LYS A 85 2.59 0.16 0.19
C LYS A 85 2.17 -0.30 1.59
N PHE A 86 1.35 -1.35 1.69
CA PHE A 86 0.82 -1.85 2.96
C PHE A 86 1.25 -3.28 3.28
N SER A 87 1.68 -4.09 2.31
CA SER A 87 2.31 -5.40 2.56
C SER A 87 1.58 -6.30 3.59
N HIS A 88 0.29 -6.54 3.36
CA HIS A 88 -0.51 -7.49 4.15
C HIS A 88 -0.26 -8.93 3.67
N SER A 89 0.72 -9.62 4.27
CA SER A 89 1.04 -11.01 3.89
C SER A 89 1.27 -11.86 5.12
N ILE A 90 0.46 -12.89 5.36
CA ILE A 90 0.68 -13.84 6.46
C ILE A 90 1.97 -14.67 6.22
N PRO A 91 2.15 -15.31 5.06
CA PRO A 91 3.43 -15.95 4.74
C PRO A 91 4.50 -14.93 4.34
N LYS A 92 5.78 -15.30 4.51
CA LYS A 92 6.95 -14.50 4.15
C LYS A 92 7.25 -14.45 2.65
N LEU A 93 6.24 -14.33 1.78
CA LEU A 93 6.43 -14.43 0.33
C LEU A 93 7.28 -13.30 -0.27
N ALA A 94 7.05 -12.08 0.22
CA ALA A 94 7.79 -10.88 -0.16
C ALA A 94 9.12 -10.73 0.58
N CYS A 95 9.39 -11.57 1.58
CA CYS A 95 10.66 -11.57 2.29
C CYS A 95 11.77 -12.05 1.33
N PRO A 96 12.84 -11.27 1.14
CA PRO A 96 13.99 -11.70 0.36
C PRO A 96 14.73 -12.86 1.05
N MET A 97 15.09 -13.87 0.27
CA MET A 97 15.98 -14.95 0.70
C MET A 97 17.37 -14.72 0.12
N GLY A 98 18.33 -14.37 0.97
CA GLY A 98 19.68 -14.00 0.56
C GLY A 98 19.73 -12.61 -0.08
N ASN A 99 20.63 -12.42 -1.04
CA ASN A 99 20.85 -11.13 -1.69
C ASN A 99 19.76 -10.87 -2.75
N ALA A 100 18.78 -10.03 -2.44
CA ALA A 100 17.70 -9.66 -3.36
C ALA A 100 17.30 -8.19 -3.21
N VAL A 101 17.07 -7.51 -4.34
CA VAL A 101 16.59 -6.13 -4.37
C VAL A 101 15.08 -6.10 -4.16
N LEU A 102 14.60 -5.13 -3.38
CA LEU A 102 13.17 -4.87 -3.26
C LEU A 102 12.71 -3.89 -4.34
N ILE A 103 11.58 -4.16 -4.96
CA ILE A 103 10.86 -3.19 -5.80
C ILE A 103 9.57 -2.85 -5.06
N SER A 104 9.46 -1.60 -4.61
CA SER A 104 8.27 -1.11 -3.91
C SER A 104 7.31 -0.43 -4.88
N THR A 105 6.09 -0.97 -5.00
CA THR A 105 5.04 -0.35 -5.83
C THR A 105 4.35 0.82 -5.13
N GLU A 106 4.87 1.32 -3.99
CA GLU A 106 4.22 2.38 -3.22
C GLU A 106 4.00 3.68 -4.02
N ARG A 107 4.81 3.92 -5.06
CA ARG A 107 4.76 5.10 -5.94
C ARG A 107 4.31 4.79 -7.36
N TYR A 108 4.20 3.51 -7.71
CA TYR A 108 3.65 3.05 -8.98
C TYR A 108 2.15 2.80 -8.80
N ASN A 109 1.40 3.89 -8.62
CA ASN A 109 -0.01 3.87 -8.20
C ASN A 109 -0.84 5.02 -8.76
N SER A 110 -0.44 5.55 -9.92
CA SER A 110 -0.97 6.78 -10.49
C SER A 110 -2.06 6.55 -11.53
N ILE A 111 -2.00 5.43 -12.26
CA ILE A 111 -2.91 5.13 -13.37
C ILE A 111 -4.07 4.28 -12.87
N ILE A 112 -5.29 4.77 -13.12
CA ILE A 112 -6.56 4.02 -13.01
C ILE A 112 -7.42 4.44 -14.20
N ASN A 113 -7.48 3.59 -15.22
CA ASN A 113 -8.32 3.77 -16.39
C ASN A 113 -9.58 2.91 -16.26
N VAL A 114 -10.75 3.54 -16.42
CA VAL A 114 -12.05 2.87 -16.34
C VAL A 114 -12.67 2.90 -17.72
N ASP A 115 -12.84 1.72 -18.31
CA ASP A 115 -13.58 1.50 -19.53
C ASP A 115 -15.01 1.09 -19.16
N VAL A 116 -15.92 2.06 -19.26
CA VAL A 116 -17.33 1.90 -18.87
C VAL A 116 -18.08 1.02 -19.86
N ASP A 117 -17.74 1.13 -21.15
CA ASP A 117 -18.42 0.40 -22.22
C ASP A 117 -18.14 -1.10 -22.13
N ASN A 118 -16.90 -1.45 -21.79
CA ASN A 118 -16.47 -2.84 -21.63
C ASN A 118 -16.51 -3.34 -20.18
N LEU A 119 -17.00 -2.51 -19.23
CA LEU A 119 -17.01 -2.80 -17.79
C LEU A 119 -15.65 -3.34 -17.30
N SER A 120 -14.56 -2.66 -17.65
CA SER A 120 -13.21 -3.09 -17.27
C SER A 120 -12.38 -1.94 -16.72
N VAL A 121 -11.41 -2.27 -15.88
CA VAL A 121 -10.51 -1.30 -15.26
C VAL A 121 -9.07 -1.76 -15.39
N THR A 122 -8.21 -0.87 -15.88
CA THR A 122 -6.76 -1.05 -15.90
C THR A 122 -6.14 -0.14 -14.86
N ALA A 123 -5.33 -0.69 -13.95
CA ALA A 123 -4.70 0.07 -12.89
C ALA A 123 -3.23 -0.34 -12.66
N ASP A 124 -2.42 0.60 -12.19
CA ASP A 124 -1.06 0.29 -11.74
C ASP A 124 -1.08 -0.68 -10.56
N ALA A 125 -0.07 -1.55 -10.49
CA ALA A 125 0.02 -2.61 -9.48
C ALA A 125 0.09 -2.10 -8.01
N GLY A 126 0.44 -0.83 -7.80
CA GLY A 126 0.47 -0.19 -6.48
C GLY A 126 -0.80 0.55 -6.08
N VAL A 127 -1.82 0.62 -6.95
CA VAL A 127 -3.10 1.26 -6.65
C VAL A 127 -3.77 0.55 -5.48
N SER A 128 -4.25 1.33 -4.51
CA SER A 128 -5.02 0.77 -3.39
C SER A 128 -6.42 0.39 -3.87
N LEU A 129 -6.95 -0.72 -3.34
CA LEU A 129 -8.32 -1.14 -3.66
C LEU A 129 -9.34 -0.03 -3.37
N ARG A 130 -9.13 0.76 -2.31
CA ARG A 130 -10.00 1.89 -1.98
C ARG A 130 -9.99 2.95 -3.09
N ASN A 131 -8.81 3.38 -3.53
CA ASN A 131 -8.69 4.36 -4.61
C ASN A 131 -9.31 3.82 -5.91
N LEU A 132 -9.17 2.52 -6.18
CA LEU A 132 -9.78 1.88 -7.33
C LEU A 132 -11.31 1.94 -7.26
N ILE A 133 -11.90 1.56 -6.13
CA ILE A 133 -13.36 1.62 -5.91
C ILE A 133 -13.84 3.06 -6.04
N ASP A 134 -13.22 4.01 -5.34
CA ASP A 134 -13.58 5.42 -5.39
C ASP A 134 -13.56 5.93 -6.85
N ARG A 135 -12.59 5.47 -7.66
CA ARG A 135 -12.48 5.86 -9.07
C ARG A 135 -13.55 5.23 -9.97
N VAL A 136 -13.91 3.97 -9.72
CA VAL A 136 -14.96 3.26 -10.45
C VAL A 136 -16.34 3.86 -10.14
N GLU A 137 -16.62 4.12 -8.87
CA GLU A 137 -17.87 4.73 -8.43
C GLU A 137 -18.04 6.16 -8.98
N GLN A 138 -16.97 6.95 -9.07
CA GLN A 138 -16.98 8.25 -9.74
C GLN A 138 -17.42 8.19 -11.21
N ARG A 139 -17.28 7.05 -11.87
CA ARG A 139 -17.71 6.84 -13.26
C ARG A 139 -19.14 6.28 -13.36
N GLY A 140 -19.84 6.12 -12.24
CA GLY A 140 -21.22 5.63 -12.20
C GLY A 140 -21.36 4.13 -12.41
N VAL A 141 -20.26 3.37 -12.29
CA VAL A 141 -20.26 1.91 -12.47
C VAL A 141 -20.22 1.23 -11.11
N GLU A 142 -21.06 0.21 -10.91
CA GLU A 142 -20.98 -0.63 -9.71
C GLU A 142 -19.79 -1.58 -9.80
N SER A 143 -18.91 -1.56 -8.79
CA SER A 143 -17.67 -2.36 -8.75
C SER A 143 -17.88 -3.88 -8.90
N ARG A 144 -19.09 -4.36 -8.62
CA ARG A 144 -19.47 -5.78 -8.68
C ARG A 144 -19.53 -6.36 -10.11
N GLY A 145 -19.59 -5.50 -11.14
CA GLY A 145 -19.67 -5.89 -12.54
C GLY A 145 -18.40 -5.66 -13.37
N VAL A 146 -17.30 -5.21 -12.75
CA VAL A 146 -16.13 -4.70 -13.46
C VAL A 146 -14.96 -5.68 -13.44
N ALA A 147 -14.39 -5.99 -14.61
CA ALA A 147 -13.19 -6.81 -14.73
C ALA A 147 -11.92 -5.99 -14.41
N LEU A 148 -11.07 -6.50 -13.51
CA LEU A 148 -9.77 -5.91 -13.21
C LEU A 148 -8.70 -6.48 -14.14
N LEU A 149 -8.14 -5.62 -14.98
CA LEU A 149 -7.03 -5.93 -15.89
C LEU A 149 -5.75 -5.32 -15.30
N GLY A 150 -4.73 -6.15 -15.05
CA GLY A 150 -3.41 -5.64 -14.68
C GLY A 150 -2.75 -5.01 -15.91
N GLY A 151 -2.25 -3.78 -15.79
CA GLY A 151 -1.30 -3.25 -16.77
C GLY A 151 -0.04 -4.12 -16.79
N CYS A 152 0.38 -4.55 -17.97
CA CYS A 152 1.67 -5.22 -18.18
C CYS A 152 2.72 -4.19 -18.53
#